data_AF-A0A1I3QZB1-F1
#
_entry.id   AF-A0A1I3QZB1-F1
#
_cell.length_a   1.000
_cell.length_b   1.000
_cell.length_c   1.000
_cell.angle_alpha   90.00
_cell.angle_beta   90.00
_cell.angle_gamma   90.00
#
_symmetry.space_group_name_H-M   'P 1'
#
loop_
_entity.id
_entity.type
_entity.pdbx_description
1 polymer ?
#
loop_
_entity_poly.entity_id
_entity_poly.type
_entity_poly.pdbx_seq_one_letter_code
_entity_poly.pdbx_strand_id
1 'polypeptide(L)'
;MKHAGKFALLIALVGAIAVGVMLFGARFGFWEPIVGFGLYRTYLNPLGAILTGIGLLALVLHLIRKESGSAVAGGFAALIGLACLMPLIAGTLNPPLRAPPIHDISTDTVNPPVFEVLDETRAGAKNTLEYGGADLAAAQEAGYPDIAPLNTDLSPKEAFERALSVGRDMGWDIVASDAERLRFEATAHTPVFHFADDIVVVVTADGDGSRVDMRSVSRVGRGDQGVNAARIRTFQDRYAE
;
A
#
# COMPACT_ATOMS: atom_id res chain seq x y z
N MET A 1 -22.77 30.88 24.08
CA MET A 1 -21.91 30.07 23.20
C MET A 1 -20.44 30.00 23.65
N LYS A 2 -20.10 30.13 24.95
CA LYS A 2 -18.69 30.11 25.42
C LYS A 2 -17.94 28.79 25.18
N HIS A 3 -18.67 27.71 24.86
CA HIS A 3 -18.12 26.37 24.66
C HIS A 3 -18.00 25.97 23.19
N ALA A 4 -18.35 26.84 22.23
CA ALA A 4 -18.36 26.47 20.81
C ALA A 4 -17.00 25.96 20.31
N GLY A 5 -15.88 26.53 20.78
CA GLY A 5 -14.54 25.99 20.50
C GLY A 5 -14.30 24.56 21.02
N LYS A 6 -14.84 24.20 22.19
CA LYS A 6 -14.77 22.83 22.71
C LYS A 6 -15.63 21.86 21.89
N PHE A 7 -16.80 22.32 21.42
CA PHE A 7 -17.64 21.55 20.50
C PHE A 7 -16.96 21.34 19.15
N ALA A 8 -16.32 22.37 18.58
CA ALA A 8 -15.55 22.26 17.35
C ALA A 8 -14.43 21.22 17.48
N LEU A 9 -13.70 21.22 18.60
CA LEU A 9 -12.67 20.22 18.88
C LEU A 9 -13.26 18.82 19.02
N LEU A 10 -14.39 18.64 19.72
CA LEU A 10 -15.05 17.35 19.82
C LEU A 10 -15.47 16.82 18.44
N ILE A 11 -16.05 17.67 17.59
CA ILE A 11 -16.42 17.32 16.20
C ILE A 11 -15.17 16.90 15.42
N ALA A 12 -14.07 17.63 15.54
CA ALA A 12 -12.81 17.30 14.87
C ALA A 12 -12.24 15.95 15.35
N LEU A 13 -12.31 15.65 16.64
CA LEU A 13 -11.87 14.36 17.19
C LEU A 13 -12.74 13.20 16.69
N VAL A 14 -14.06 13.36 16.69
CA VAL A 14 -14.98 12.35 16.14
C VAL A 14 -14.74 12.17 14.64
N GLY A 15 -14.52 13.27 13.91
CA GLY A 15 -14.17 13.24 12.49
C GLY A 15 -12.84 12.52 12.22
N ALA A 16 -11.83 12.75 13.05
CA ALA A 16 -10.55 12.05 12.96
C ALA A 16 -10.69 10.55 13.24
N ILE A 17 -11.53 10.17 14.21
CA ILE A 17 -11.86 8.75 14.45
C ILE A 17 -12.57 8.16 13.22
N ALA A 18 -13.55 8.85 12.65
CA ALA A 18 -14.23 8.40 11.45
C ALA A 18 -13.26 8.23 10.27
N VAL A 19 -12.29 9.14 10.09
CA VAL A 19 -11.20 9.00 9.11
C VAL A 19 -10.33 7.79 9.43
N GLY A 20 -9.98 7.57 10.69
CA GLY A 20 -9.25 6.36 11.11
C GLY A 20 -9.99 5.07 10.78
N VAL A 21 -11.29 5.00 11.10
CA VAL A 21 -12.14 3.85 10.74
C VAL A 21 -12.23 3.72 9.22
N MET A 22 -12.39 4.81 8.47
CA MET A 22 -12.41 4.81 7.00
C MET A 22 -11.13 4.21 6.38
N LEU A 23 -9.96 4.57 6.92
CA LEU A 23 -8.66 4.12 6.40
C LEU A 23 -8.34 2.68 6.79
N PHE A 24 -8.55 2.32 8.07
CA PHE A 24 -8.10 1.04 8.63
C PHE A 24 -9.23 0.01 8.83
N GLY A 25 -10.48 0.37 8.55
CA GLY A 25 -11.65 -0.49 8.78
C GLY A 25 -11.58 -1.83 8.04
N ALA A 26 -10.91 -1.85 6.88
CA ALA A 26 -10.67 -3.09 6.13
C ALA A 26 -9.81 -4.10 6.92
N ARG A 27 -8.80 -3.62 7.66
CA ARG A 27 -7.96 -4.47 8.52
C ARG A 27 -8.75 -5.11 9.67
N PHE A 28 -9.81 -4.45 10.12
CA PHE A 28 -10.70 -4.96 11.17
C PHE A 28 -11.90 -5.75 10.60
N GLY A 29 -11.96 -5.98 9.29
CA GLY A 29 -13.03 -6.73 8.64
C GLY A 29 -14.36 -5.98 8.53
N PHE A 30 -14.39 -4.66 8.69
CA PHE A 30 -15.62 -3.87 8.54
C PHE A 30 -16.09 -3.80 7.08
N TRP A 31 -15.17 -3.87 6.12
CA TRP A 31 -15.46 -3.86 4.68
C TRP A 31 -14.26 -4.35 3.87
N GLU A 32 -14.47 -4.61 2.57
CA GLU A 32 -13.38 -4.93 1.64
C GLU A 32 -12.42 -3.73 1.46
N PRO A 33 -11.11 -3.98 1.24
CA PRO A 33 -10.11 -2.93 0.99
C PRO A 33 -10.51 -1.88 -0.04
N ILE A 34 -11.13 -2.32 -1.15
CA ILE A 34 -11.55 -1.43 -2.24
C ILE A 34 -12.67 -0.48 -1.83
N VAL A 35 -13.54 -0.89 -0.90
CA VAL A 35 -14.61 -0.05 -0.35
C VAL A 35 -14.00 1.04 0.53
N GLY A 36 -13.07 0.70 1.42
CA GLY A 36 -12.35 1.67 2.26
C GLY A 36 -11.59 2.71 1.41
N PHE A 37 -10.93 2.27 0.35
CA PHE A 37 -10.27 3.17 -0.60
C PHE A 37 -11.26 4.07 -1.35
N GLY A 38 -12.43 3.55 -1.73
CA GLY A 38 -13.51 4.34 -2.32
C GLY A 38 -14.03 5.42 -1.36
N LEU A 39 -14.25 5.07 -0.09
CA LEU A 39 -14.65 6.03 0.95
C LEU A 39 -13.58 7.13 1.12
N TYR A 40 -12.30 6.75 1.20
CA TYR A 40 -11.19 7.70 1.26
C TYR A 40 -11.21 8.70 0.10
N ARG A 41 -11.31 8.21 -1.14
CA ARG A 41 -11.30 9.06 -2.34
C ARG A 41 -12.49 10.02 -2.39
N THR A 42 -13.65 9.57 -1.93
CA THR A 42 -14.88 10.36 -1.99
C THR A 42 -14.98 11.36 -0.83
N TYR A 43 -14.61 10.95 0.38
CA TYR A 43 -14.99 11.68 1.60
C TYR A 43 -13.83 12.33 2.36
N LEU A 44 -12.57 11.91 2.19
CA LEU A 44 -11.49 12.47 3.02
C LEU A 44 -11.35 13.99 2.84
N ASN A 45 -11.26 14.45 1.59
CA ASN A 45 -11.08 15.88 1.28
C ASN A 45 -12.25 16.76 1.75
N PRO A 46 -13.52 16.45 1.42
CA PRO A 46 -14.63 17.27 1.92
C PRO A 46 -14.73 17.24 3.45
N LEU A 47 -14.49 16.10 4.10
CA LEU A 47 -14.46 16.03 5.57
C LEU A 47 -13.34 16.90 6.13
N GLY A 48 -12.11 16.79 5.62
CA GLY A 48 -10.99 17.62 6.05
C GLY A 48 -11.26 19.12 5.89
N ALA A 49 -11.87 19.52 4.76
CA ALA A 49 -12.25 20.92 4.52
C ALA A 49 -13.32 21.41 5.49
N ILE A 50 -14.36 20.60 5.76
CA ILE A 50 -15.41 20.93 6.74
C ILE A 50 -14.83 21.08 8.14
N LEU A 51 -14.01 20.11 8.58
CA LEU A 51 -13.37 20.15 9.90
C LEU A 51 -12.45 21.36 10.06
N THR A 52 -11.66 21.66 9.02
CA THR A 52 -10.80 22.85 8.98
C THR A 52 -11.63 24.13 9.08
N GLY A 53 -12.69 24.24 8.28
CA GLY A 53 -13.58 25.40 8.26
C GLY A 53 -14.28 25.65 9.61
N ILE A 54 -14.82 24.59 10.23
CA ILE A 54 -15.43 24.67 11.57
C ILE A 54 -14.39 25.12 12.61
N GLY A 55 -13.19 24.54 12.58
CA GLY A 55 -12.11 24.91 13.48
C GLY A 55 -11.66 26.37 13.34
N LEU A 56 -11.45 26.82 12.09
CA LEU A 56 -11.06 28.20 11.80
C LEU A 56 -12.16 29.19 12.19
N LEU A 57 -13.42 28.87 11.91
CA LEU A 57 -14.56 29.69 12.34
C LEU A 57 -14.59 29.82 13.86
N ALA A 58 -14.45 28.71 14.60
CA ALA A 58 -14.40 28.74 16.05
C ALA A 58 -13.20 29.55 16.57
N LEU A 59 -12.02 29.37 15.97
CA LEU A 59 -10.82 30.14 16.30
C LEU A 59 -11.06 31.64 16.16
N VAL A 60 -11.48 32.10 14.97
CA VAL A 60 -11.69 33.53 14.67
C VAL A 60 -12.76 34.13 15.57
N LEU A 61 -13.91 33.46 15.72
CA LEU A 61 -15.01 33.95 16.57
C LEU A 61 -14.56 34.13 18.03
N HIS A 62 -13.81 33.16 18.58
CA HIS A 62 -13.36 33.23 19.97
C HIS A 62 -12.17 34.17 20.19
N LEU A 63 -11.32 34.41 19.17
CA LEU A 63 -10.31 35.47 19.20
C LEU A 63 -10.96 36.86 19.27
N ILE A 64 -11.99 37.12 18.44
CA ILE A 64 -12.74 38.39 18.47
C ILE A 64 -13.41 38.61 19.84
N ARG A 65 -13.94 37.54 20.44
CA ARG A 65 -14.58 37.58 21.76
C ARG A 65 -13.59 37.59 22.94
N LYS A 66 -12.29 37.51 22.67
CA LYS A 66 -11.21 37.42 23.68
C LYS A 66 -11.37 36.22 24.63
N GLU A 67 -11.92 35.11 24.11
CA GLU A 67 -12.14 33.85 24.84
C GLU A 67 -11.00 32.86 24.54
N SER A 68 -9.83 33.07 25.14
CA SER A 68 -8.56 32.38 24.80
C SER A 68 -8.64 30.86 24.81
N GLY A 69 -9.26 30.24 25.83
CA GLY A 69 -9.35 28.77 25.91
C GLY A 69 -10.18 28.14 24.78
N SER A 70 -11.27 28.80 24.35
CA SER A 70 -12.10 28.31 23.26
C SER A 70 -11.48 28.61 21.89
N ALA A 71 -10.71 29.70 21.77
CA ALA A 71 -9.92 30.00 20.58
C ALA A 71 -8.85 28.92 20.36
N VAL A 72 -8.10 28.53 21.39
CA VAL A 72 -7.10 27.45 21.33
C VAL A 72 -7.73 26.13 20.89
N ALA A 73 -8.88 25.77 21.45
CA ALA A 73 -9.61 24.55 21.04
C ALA A 73 -10.04 24.59 19.55
N GLY A 74 -10.51 25.75 19.06
CA GLY A 74 -10.81 25.96 17.64
C GLY A 74 -9.57 25.83 16.75
N GLY A 75 -8.42 26.36 17.19
CA GLY A 75 -7.14 26.21 16.50
C GLY A 75 -6.72 24.74 16.35
N PHE A 76 -6.80 23.95 17.41
CA PHE A 76 -6.53 22.50 17.33
C PHE A 76 -7.51 21.77 16.40
N ALA A 77 -8.80 22.11 16.45
CA ALA A 77 -9.79 21.55 15.52
C ALA A 77 -9.42 21.83 14.05
N ALA A 78 -8.97 23.06 13.76
CA ALA A 78 -8.51 23.44 12.42
C ALA A 78 -7.27 22.64 11.99
N LEU A 79 -6.31 22.44 12.90
CA LEU A 79 -5.10 21.64 12.64
C LEU A 79 -5.43 20.17 12.36
N ILE A 80 -6.39 19.58 13.07
CA ILE A 80 -6.85 18.20 12.80
C ILE A 80 -7.47 18.12 11.40
N GLY A 81 -8.35 19.06 11.05
CA GLY A 81 -8.94 19.12 9.71
C GLY A 81 -7.88 19.28 8.63
N LEU A 82 -6.88 20.14 8.86
CA LEU A 82 -5.77 20.36 7.94
C LEU A 82 -4.91 19.11 7.80
N ALA A 83 -4.68 18.36 8.88
CA ALA A 83 -3.97 17.09 8.84
C ALA A 83 -4.68 16.08 7.92
N CYS A 84 -6.02 16.03 7.92
CA CYS A 84 -6.78 15.20 6.98
C CYS A 84 -6.62 15.64 5.51
N LEU A 85 -6.32 16.92 5.26
CA LEU A 85 -6.05 17.45 3.91
C LEU A 85 -4.60 17.25 3.46
N MET A 86 -3.71 16.76 4.32
CA MET A 86 -2.29 16.60 3.99
C MET A 86 -2.03 15.74 2.74
N PRO A 87 -2.73 14.60 2.50
CA PRO A 87 -2.54 13.85 1.26
C PRO A 87 -2.85 14.66 0.00
N LEU A 88 -3.90 15.50 0.04
CA LEU A 88 -4.23 16.41 -1.06
C LEU A 88 -3.15 17.47 -1.24
N ILE A 89 -2.77 18.15 -0.15
CA ILE A 89 -1.74 19.21 -0.17
C ILE A 89 -0.42 18.65 -0.71
N ALA A 90 0.04 17.53 -0.16
CA ALA A 90 1.26 16.86 -0.59
C ALA A 90 1.19 16.46 -2.08
N GLY A 91 0.08 15.88 -2.53
CA GLY A 91 -0.11 15.51 -3.94
C GLY A 91 -0.17 16.72 -4.89
N THR A 92 -0.56 17.90 -4.41
CA THR A 92 -0.52 19.14 -5.22
C THR A 92 0.87 19.78 -5.27
N LEU A 93 1.63 19.70 -4.18
CA LEU A 93 2.97 20.31 -4.09
C LEU A 93 4.07 19.41 -4.67
N ASN A 94 3.92 18.10 -4.53
CA ASN A 94 4.84 17.10 -5.03
C ASN A 94 4.04 15.96 -5.67
N PRO A 95 3.52 16.15 -6.91
CA PRO A 95 2.73 15.14 -7.58
C PRO A 95 3.57 13.88 -7.77
N PRO A 96 3.08 12.70 -7.36
CA PRO A 96 3.82 11.46 -7.56
C PRO A 96 4.02 11.22 -9.05
N LEU A 97 5.16 10.65 -9.42
CA LEU A 97 5.38 10.17 -10.78
C LEU A 97 4.25 9.20 -11.16
N ARG A 98 3.70 9.39 -12.35
CA ARG A 98 2.55 8.63 -12.80
C ARG A 98 2.99 7.21 -13.11
N ALA A 99 2.76 6.30 -12.17
CA ALA A 99 2.95 4.87 -12.37
C ALA A 99 2.11 4.37 -13.56
N PRO A 100 2.62 3.44 -14.38
CA PRO A 100 1.81 2.74 -15.37
C PRO A 100 0.61 2.06 -14.67
N PRO A 101 -0.57 2.02 -15.32
CA PRO A 101 -1.76 1.37 -14.77
C PRO A 101 -1.65 -0.15 -14.92
N ILE A 102 -0.69 -0.73 -14.22
CA ILE A 102 -0.41 -2.17 -14.16
C ILE A 102 -0.33 -2.61 -12.70
N HIS A 103 -0.61 -3.88 -12.44
CA HIS A 103 -0.76 -4.43 -11.08
C HIS A 103 -0.10 -5.81 -10.93
N ASP A 104 0.67 -6.22 -11.93
CA ASP A 104 1.33 -7.51 -12.02
C ASP A 104 2.74 -7.22 -12.52
N ILE A 105 3.71 -7.41 -11.63
CA ILE A 105 5.11 -7.06 -11.86
C ILE A 105 5.95 -8.31 -11.65
N SER A 106 6.80 -8.64 -12.62
CA SER A 106 7.69 -9.79 -12.59
C SER A 106 9.14 -9.35 -12.80
N THR A 107 10.08 -9.98 -12.10
CA THR A 107 11.53 -9.82 -12.39
C THR A 107 11.92 -10.45 -13.71
N ASP A 108 11.16 -11.43 -14.20
CA ASP A 108 11.30 -12.04 -15.51
C ASP A 108 10.01 -11.86 -16.31
N THR A 109 9.99 -10.95 -17.27
CA THR A 109 8.78 -10.70 -18.09
C THR A 109 8.66 -11.66 -19.27
N VAL A 110 9.73 -12.41 -19.59
CA VAL A 110 9.77 -13.40 -20.67
C VAL A 110 9.25 -14.75 -20.17
N ASN A 111 9.72 -15.17 -19.00
CA ASN A 111 9.30 -16.40 -18.32
C ASN A 111 8.89 -16.09 -16.87
N PRO A 112 7.78 -15.39 -16.66
CA PRO A 112 7.36 -14.98 -15.32
C PRO A 112 7.09 -16.18 -14.41
N PRO A 113 7.52 -16.14 -13.14
CA PRO A 113 7.12 -17.13 -12.15
C PRO A 113 5.60 -17.34 -12.12
N VAL A 114 5.20 -18.61 -12.23
CA VAL A 114 3.79 -19.01 -12.22
C VAL A 114 3.35 -19.39 -10.82
N PHE A 115 2.11 -19.06 -10.45
CA PHE A 115 1.49 -19.54 -9.22
C PHE A 115 1.00 -20.98 -9.41
N GLU A 116 1.34 -21.87 -8.49
CA GLU A 116 0.95 -23.29 -8.48
C GLU A 116 -0.03 -23.62 -7.35
N VAL A 117 -0.02 -22.85 -6.24
CA VAL A 117 -0.87 -23.12 -5.07
C VAL A 117 -1.98 -22.09 -4.94
N LEU A 118 -1.65 -20.80 -5.07
CA LEU A 118 -2.61 -19.73 -5.18
C LEU A 118 -3.31 -19.81 -6.54
N ASP A 119 -4.64 -19.74 -6.54
CA ASP A 119 -5.47 -19.84 -7.74
C ASP A 119 -6.54 -18.74 -7.79
N GLU A 120 -7.50 -18.83 -8.72
CA GLU A 120 -8.54 -17.80 -8.86
C GLU A 120 -9.60 -17.80 -7.74
N THR A 121 -9.52 -18.73 -6.79
CA THR A 121 -10.44 -18.79 -5.63
C THR A 121 -10.00 -17.91 -4.46
N ARG A 122 -8.84 -17.24 -4.57
CA ARG A 122 -8.33 -16.28 -3.59
C ARG A 122 -9.40 -15.28 -3.17
N ALA A 123 -9.63 -15.18 -1.85
CA ALA A 123 -10.63 -14.28 -1.29
C ALA A 123 -10.39 -12.82 -1.72
N GLY A 124 -11.46 -12.18 -2.21
CA GLY A 124 -11.45 -10.78 -2.65
C GLY A 124 -10.71 -10.50 -3.96
N ALA A 125 -10.19 -11.52 -4.66
CA ALA A 125 -9.54 -11.35 -5.94
C ALA A 125 -10.53 -11.01 -7.06
N LYS A 126 -10.15 -10.01 -7.86
CA LYS A 126 -10.81 -9.59 -9.10
C LYS A 126 -9.86 -9.64 -10.29
N ASN A 127 -8.56 -9.56 -10.02
CA ASN A 127 -7.50 -9.70 -11.02
C ASN A 127 -7.04 -11.17 -11.07
N THR A 128 -6.83 -11.65 -12.30
CA THR A 128 -6.33 -13.01 -12.60
C THR A 128 -4.85 -13.17 -12.25
N LEU A 129 -4.41 -14.41 -12.04
CA LEU A 129 -3.00 -14.81 -11.98
C LEU A 129 -2.41 -15.12 -13.37
N GLU A 130 -3.22 -15.15 -14.42
CA GLU A 130 -2.72 -15.23 -15.79
C GLU A 130 -1.90 -13.98 -16.11
N TYR A 131 -0.66 -14.17 -16.56
CA TYR A 131 0.23 -13.06 -16.85
C TYR A 131 -0.24 -12.32 -18.11
N GLY A 132 -0.27 -10.99 -18.06
CA GLY A 132 -0.78 -10.13 -19.13
C GLY A 132 0.06 -10.09 -20.42
N GLY A 133 1.08 -10.95 -20.55
CA GLY A 133 1.85 -11.16 -21.77
C GLY A 133 2.68 -9.93 -22.20
N ALA A 134 2.86 -9.79 -23.51
CA ALA A 134 3.76 -8.80 -24.11
C ALA A 134 3.34 -7.35 -23.84
N ASP A 135 2.04 -7.05 -23.81
CA ASP A 135 1.54 -5.70 -23.55
C ASP A 135 1.85 -5.26 -22.10
N LEU A 136 1.66 -6.18 -21.14
CA LEU A 136 2.02 -5.95 -19.74
C LEU A 136 3.55 -5.80 -19.59
N ALA A 137 4.32 -6.67 -20.24
CA ALA A 137 5.78 -6.62 -20.23
C ALA A 137 6.31 -5.28 -20.77
N ALA A 138 5.77 -4.79 -21.89
CA ALA A 138 6.15 -3.51 -22.47
C ALA A 138 5.78 -2.32 -21.56
N ALA A 139 4.61 -2.37 -20.91
CA ALA A 139 4.20 -1.35 -19.94
C ALA A 139 5.08 -1.36 -18.68
N GLN A 140 5.51 -2.55 -18.21
CA GLN A 140 6.44 -2.69 -17.11
C GLN A 140 7.81 -2.13 -17.48
N GLU A 141 8.37 -2.51 -18.63
CA GLU A 141 9.68 -2.03 -19.10
C GLU A 141 9.72 -0.49 -19.19
N ALA A 142 8.64 0.13 -19.69
CA ALA A 142 8.56 1.58 -19.78
C ALA A 142 8.47 2.28 -18.40
N GLY A 143 7.88 1.64 -17.39
CA GLY A 143 7.65 2.24 -16.07
C GLY A 143 8.67 1.88 -15.00
N TYR A 144 9.24 0.67 -15.08
CA TYR A 144 10.11 0.06 -14.08
C TYR A 144 11.26 -0.73 -14.75
N PRO A 145 12.08 -0.10 -15.61
CA PRO A 145 13.15 -0.78 -16.37
C PRO A 145 14.28 -1.35 -15.49
N ASP A 146 14.34 -0.93 -14.22
CA ASP A 146 15.31 -1.39 -13.24
C ASP A 146 14.94 -2.72 -12.57
N ILE A 147 13.69 -3.18 -12.71
CA ILE A 147 13.24 -4.45 -12.12
C ILE A 147 13.73 -5.61 -12.97
N ALA A 148 14.67 -6.37 -12.43
CA ALA A 148 15.30 -7.52 -13.06
C ALA A 148 15.48 -8.66 -12.04
N PRO A 149 15.84 -9.87 -12.49
CA PRO A 149 16.13 -11.01 -11.60
C PRO A 149 17.31 -10.71 -10.68
N LEU A 150 17.28 -11.27 -9.47
CA LEU A 150 18.40 -11.14 -8.52
C LEU A 150 19.35 -12.33 -8.69
N ASN A 151 20.62 -12.05 -8.99
CA ASN A 151 21.67 -13.08 -9.05
C ASN A 151 22.50 -13.07 -7.77
N THR A 152 22.92 -14.24 -7.31
CA THR A 152 23.68 -14.42 -6.07
C THR A 152 24.68 -15.56 -6.18
N ASP A 153 25.81 -15.45 -5.46
CA ASP A 153 26.81 -16.51 -5.36
C ASP A 153 26.41 -17.64 -4.37
N LEU A 154 25.25 -17.51 -3.72
CA LEU A 154 24.73 -18.55 -2.82
C LEU A 154 24.31 -19.79 -3.62
N SER A 155 24.46 -20.96 -3.01
CA SER A 155 23.89 -22.19 -3.58
C SER A 155 22.36 -22.09 -3.66
N PRO A 156 21.68 -22.83 -4.56
CA PRO A 156 20.23 -22.71 -4.74
C PRO A 156 19.42 -22.92 -3.46
N LYS A 157 19.87 -23.81 -2.59
CA LYS A 157 19.22 -24.07 -1.31
C LYS A 157 19.40 -22.92 -0.32
N GLU A 158 20.61 -22.38 -0.19
CA GLU A 158 20.90 -21.24 0.69
C GLU A 158 20.17 -19.98 0.20
N ALA A 159 20.14 -19.77 -1.13
CA ALA A 159 19.42 -18.67 -1.74
C ALA A 159 17.91 -18.76 -1.48
N PHE A 160 17.31 -19.95 -1.63
CA PHE A 160 15.92 -20.20 -1.29
C PHE A 160 15.62 -19.96 0.20
N GLU A 161 16.43 -20.50 1.10
CA GLU A 161 16.25 -20.31 2.54
C GLU A 161 16.35 -18.83 2.94
N ARG A 162 17.29 -18.09 2.34
CA ARG A 162 17.43 -16.64 2.52
C ARG A 162 16.23 -15.88 1.99
N ALA A 163 15.78 -16.18 0.77
CA ALA A 163 14.60 -15.56 0.15
C ALA A 163 13.35 -15.76 1.02
N LEU A 164 13.17 -16.98 1.53
CA LEU A 164 12.06 -17.33 2.41
C LEU A 164 12.15 -16.59 3.76
N SER A 165 13.36 -16.41 4.32
CA SER A 165 13.56 -15.60 5.53
C SER A 165 13.19 -14.14 5.29
N VAL A 166 13.69 -13.53 4.21
CA VAL A 166 13.39 -12.14 3.87
C VAL A 166 11.87 -11.93 3.71
N GLY A 167 11.17 -12.85 3.03
CA GLY A 167 9.71 -12.79 2.92
C GLY A 167 9.00 -12.79 4.28
N ARG A 168 9.46 -13.61 5.23
CA ARG A 168 8.93 -13.65 6.60
C ARG A 168 9.25 -12.37 7.38
N ASP A 169 10.46 -11.86 7.27
CA ASP A 169 10.90 -10.64 7.96
C ASP A 169 10.18 -9.39 7.42
N MET A 170 9.79 -9.41 6.15
CA MET A 170 8.89 -8.42 5.54
C MET A 170 7.42 -8.59 5.97
N GLY A 171 7.10 -9.59 6.77
CA GLY A 171 5.75 -9.86 7.29
C GLY A 171 4.80 -10.44 6.24
N TRP A 172 5.30 -11.14 5.22
CA TRP A 172 4.45 -11.83 4.26
C TRP A 172 3.84 -13.10 4.86
N ASP A 173 2.58 -13.35 4.53
CA ASP A 173 1.88 -14.58 4.90
C ASP A 173 2.32 -15.68 3.92
N ILE A 174 3.23 -16.56 4.33
CA ILE A 174 3.70 -17.68 3.49
C ILE A 174 2.56 -18.70 3.33
N VAL A 175 2.02 -18.79 2.12
CA VAL A 175 0.89 -19.67 1.76
C VAL A 175 1.39 -21.09 1.51
N ALA A 176 2.50 -21.22 0.80
CA ALA A 176 3.14 -22.50 0.52
C ALA A 176 4.64 -22.33 0.32
N SER A 177 5.41 -23.35 0.66
CA SER A 177 6.84 -23.42 0.40
C SER A 177 7.23 -24.84 -0.01
N ASP A 178 7.95 -24.97 -1.11
CA ASP A 178 8.48 -26.23 -1.61
C ASP A 178 10.01 -26.13 -1.68
N ALA A 179 10.68 -26.76 -0.71
CA ALA A 179 12.14 -26.75 -0.61
C ALA A 179 12.82 -27.70 -1.60
N GLU A 180 12.10 -28.64 -2.21
CA GLU A 180 12.64 -29.52 -3.25
C GLU A 180 12.67 -28.79 -4.60
N ARG A 181 11.62 -28.01 -4.88
CA ARG A 181 11.50 -27.18 -6.09
C ARG A 181 11.99 -25.74 -5.91
N LEU A 182 12.49 -25.40 -4.73
CA LEU A 182 13.08 -24.09 -4.37
C LEU A 182 12.18 -22.91 -4.71
N ARG A 183 10.91 -23.01 -4.32
CA ARG A 183 9.89 -21.98 -4.58
C ARG A 183 8.95 -21.80 -3.40
N PHE A 184 8.38 -20.61 -3.29
CA PHE A 184 7.33 -20.35 -2.31
C PHE A 184 6.33 -19.32 -2.83
N GLU A 185 5.14 -19.37 -2.27
CA GLU A 185 4.06 -18.43 -2.55
C GLU A 185 3.62 -17.77 -1.25
N ALA A 186 3.30 -16.49 -1.32
CA ALA A 186 2.94 -15.69 -0.17
C ALA A 186 1.90 -14.64 -0.53
N THR A 187 1.24 -14.07 0.48
CA THR A 187 0.41 -12.89 0.34
C THR A 187 0.99 -11.76 1.20
N ALA A 188 1.12 -10.57 0.63
CA ALA A 188 1.50 -9.36 1.34
C ALA A 188 0.32 -8.40 1.41
N HIS A 189 0.20 -7.68 2.53
CA HIS A 189 -0.87 -6.72 2.73
C HIS A 189 -0.34 -5.29 2.84
N THR A 190 -0.99 -4.35 2.15
CA THR A 190 -0.70 -2.92 2.32
C THR A 190 -1.09 -2.43 3.73
N PRO A 191 -0.36 -1.48 4.33
CA PRO A 191 -0.54 -1.15 5.75
C PRO A 191 -1.83 -0.38 6.06
N VAL A 192 -2.37 0.37 5.10
CA VAL A 192 -3.53 1.26 5.32
C VAL A 192 -4.84 0.52 5.01
N PHE A 193 -5.13 0.34 3.71
CA PHE A 193 -6.39 -0.26 3.26
C PHE A 193 -6.37 -1.79 3.30
N HIS A 194 -5.25 -2.41 3.65
CA HIS A 194 -5.13 -3.87 3.73
C HIS A 194 -5.41 -4.57 2.40
N PHE A 195 -5.06 -3.92 1.27
CA PHE A 195 -5.02 -4.60 -0.03
C PHE A 195 -4.05 -5.77 0.02
N ALA A 196 -4.49 -6.92 -0.49
CA ALA A 196 -3.68 -8.12 -0.64
C ALA A 196 -3.05 -8.16 -2.04
N ASP A 197 -1.74 -8.45 -2.06
CA ASP A 197 -0.96 -8.72 -3.25
C ASP A 197 -0.32 -10.10 -3.10
N ASP A 198 -0.47 -10.95 -4.10
CA ASP A 198 0.06 -12.31 -4.11
C ASP A 198 1.43 -12.36 -4.75
N ILE A 199 2.31 -13.16 -4.16
CA ILE A 199 3.73 -13.21 -4.48
C ILE A 199 4.10 -14.65 -4.75
N VAL A 200 4.90 -14.84 -5.78
CA VAL A 200 5.62 -16.10 -6.01
C VAL A 200 7.10 -15.78 -6.15
N VAL A 201 7.93 -16.60 -5.52
CA VAL A 201 9.38 -16.56 -5.63
C VAL A 201 9.87 -17.94 -6.05
N VAL A 202 10.78 -17.97 -7.03
CA VAL A 202 11.41 -19.19 -7.54
C VAL A 202 12.92 -18.97 -7.59
N VAL A 203 13.67 -19.96 -7.11
CA VAL A 203 15.13 -19.96 -7.18
C VAL A 203 15.59 -21.04 -8.15
N THR A 204 16.46 -20.69 -9.09
CA THR A 204 17.08 -21.60 -10.05
C THR A 204 18.60 -21.55 -9.92
N ALA A 205 19.26 -22.67 -10.22
CA ALA A 205 20.72 -22.69 -10.33
C ALA A 205 21.18 -21.87 -11.54
N ASP A 206 22.20 -21.05 -11.35
CA ASP A 206 22.84 -20.26 -12.42
C ASP A 206 24.36 -20.27 -12.23
N GLY A 207 25.05 -21.10 -13.02
CA GLY A 207 26.50 -21.32 -12.89
C GLY A 207 26.87 -21.88 -11.51
N ASP A 208 27.80 -21.20 -10.84
CA ASP A 208 28.24 -21.53 -9.48
C ASP A 208 27.32 -20.94 -8.39
N GLY A 209 26.32 -20.15 -8.78
CA GLY A 209 25.39 -19.47 -7.89
C GLY A 209 23.93 -19.77 -8.21
N SER A 210 23.07 -18.78 -7.96
CA SER A 210 21.63 -18.88 -8.14
C SER A 210 21.02 -17.61 -8.70
N ARG A 211 19.90 -17.77 -9.39
CA ARG A 211 19.00 -16.72 -9.81
C ARG A 211 17.71 -16.79 -9.00
N VAL A 212 17.26 -15.65 -8.49
CA VAL A 212 16.03 -15.49 -7.72
C VAL A 212 15.06 -14.63 -8.53
N ASP A 213 13.96 -15.25 -8.92
CA ASP A 213 12.86 -14.58 -9.61
C ASP A 213 11.67 -14.38 -8.70
N MET A 214 10.99 -13.26 -8.89
CA MET A 214 9.83 -12.87 -8.12
C MET A 214 8.76 -12.29 -9.04
N ARG A 215 7.51 -12.63 -8.75
CA ARG A 215 6.34 -11.96 -9.33
C ARG A 215 5.39 -11.54 -8.21
N SER A 216 4.84 -10.34 -8.30
CA SER A 216 3.94 -9.75 -7.31
C SER A 216 2.72 -9.16 -8.01
N VAL A 217 1.53 -9.62 -7.62
CA VAL A 217 0.26 -9.37 -8.32
C VAL A 217 -0.81 -8.87 -7.36
N SER A 218 -1.37 -7.68 -7.60
CA SER A 218 -2.49 -7.19 -6.79
C SER A 218 -3.78 -7.92 -7.09
N ARG A 219 -4.52 -8.28 -6.03
CA ARG A 219 -5.85 -8.92 -6.16
C ARG A 219 -6.90 -8.02 -6.78
N VAL A 220 -6.78 -6.70 -6.65
CA VAL A 220 -7.77 -5.73 -7.14
C VAL A 220 -7.12 -4.48 -7.73
N GLY A 221 -7.85 -3.84 -8.64
CA GLY A 221 -7.47 -2.55 -9.23
C GLY A 221 -6.76 -2.72 -10.57
N ARG A 222 -6.96 -1.75 -11.47
CA ARG A 222 -6.29 -1.73 -12.78
C ARG A 222 -4.80 -1.43 -12.68
N GLY A 223 -4.38 -0.72 -11.64
CA GLY A 223 -2.99 -0.47 -11.34
C GLY A 223 -2.80 -0.34 -9.83
N ASP A 224 -1.56 -0.53 -9.40
CA ASP A 224 -1.20 -0.62 -7.98
C ASP A 224 -0.46 0.62 -7.45
N GLN A 225 -0.30 1.66 -8.28
CA GLN A 225 0.48 2.87 -7.97
C GLN A 225 1.96 2.59 -7.64
N GLY A 226 2.53 1.51 -8.19
CA GLY A 226 3.92 1.11 -8.00
C GLY A 226 4.18 0.29 -6.74
N VAL A 227 3.13 -0.18 -6.04
CA VAL A 227 3.27 -0.97 -4.81
C VAL A 227 4.03 -2.29 -5.06
N ASN A 228 3.70 -3.05 -6.10
CA ASN A 228 4.39 -4.31 -6.40
C ASN A 228 5.85 -4.06 -6.82
N ALA A 229 6.09 -3.02 -7.62
CA ALA A 229 7.44 -2.60 -8.01
C ALA A 229 8.28 -2.22 -6.78
N ALA A 230 7.75 -1.41 -5.86
CA ALA A 230 8.42 -1.04 -4.62
C ALA A 230 8.67 -2.25 -3.69
N ARG A 231 7.76 -3.23 -3.69
CA ARG A 231 7.90 -4.46 -2.91
C ARG A 231 9.07 -5.31 -3.42
N ILE A 232 9.17 -5.52 -4.72
CA ILE A 232 10.26 -6.29 -5.33
C ILE A 232 11.60 -5.62 -4.99
N ARG A 233 11.72 -4.29 -5.16
CA ARG A 233 12.94 -3.56 -4.78
C ARG A 233 13.29 -3.74 -3.31
N THR A 234 12.31 -3.56 -2.41
CA THR A 234 12.55 -3.72 -0.96
C THR A 234 12.99 -5.15 -0.62
N PHE A 235 12.40 -6.16 -1.26
CA PHE A 235 12.82 -7.55 -1.10
C PHE A 235 14.27 -7.76 -1.56
N GLN A 236 14.63 -7.23 -2.72
CA GLN A 236 15.99 -7.33 -3.26
C GLN A 236 17.03 -6.61 -2.39
N ASP A 237 16.70 -5.41 -1.90
CA ASP A 237 17.56 -4.65 -0.98
C ASP A 237 17.81 -5.45 0.31
N ARG A 238 16.75 -5.98 0.93
CA ARG A 238 16.84 -6.81 2.14
C ARG A 238 17.56 -8.12 1.89
N TYR A 239 17.40 -8.70 0.71
CA TYR A 239 18.13 -9.90 0.32
C TYR A 239 19.63 -9.63 0.17
N ALA A 240 20.05 -8.41 -0.14
CA ALA A 240 21.46 -8.07 -0.29
C ALA A 240 22.19 -7.75 1.04
N GLU A 241 21.45 -7.49 2.13
CA GLU A 241 21.97 -7.14 3.49
C GLU A 241 22.60 -8.34 4.23
#